data_AF-A0A519PF91-F1
#
_entry.id   AF-A0A519PF91-F1
#
_cell.length_a   1.000
_cell.length_b   1.000
_cell.length_c   1.000
_cell.angle_alpha   90.00
_cell.angle_beta   90.00
_cell.angle_gamma   90.00
#
_symmetry.space_group_name_H-M   'P 1'
#
loop_
_entity.id
_entity.type
_entity.pdbx_description
1 polymer ?
#
loop_
_entity_poly.entity_id
_entity_poly.type
_entity_poly.pdbx_seq_one_letter_code
_entity_poly.pdbx_strand_id
1 'polypeptide(L)' 'MSDPYAGRAPSLDDLAALAEAAFAALPEGFRNMTGEVVFRVDDFAAVEVLDELGIEDAFELTGLYQG' A
#
# COMPACT_ATOMS: atom_id res chain seq x y z
N MET A 1 23.51 4.24 4.84
CA MET A 1 22.57 3.24 5.39
C MET A 1 22.48 2.15 4.34
N SER A 2 22.84 0.91 4.66
CA SER A 2 22.68 -0.20 3.70
C SER A 2 21.20 -0.51 3.56
N ASP A 3 20.73 -0.62 2.32
CA ASP A 3 19.36 -1.05 2.03
C ASP A 3 19.15 -2.47 2.58
N PRO A 4 18.23 -2.68 3.55
CA PRO A 4 17.96 -4.00 4.12
C PRO A 4 17.32 -5.00 3.12
N TYR A 5 16.96 -4.52 1.93
CA TYR A 5 16.40 -5.31 0.82
C TYR A 5 17.42 -5.60 -0.29
N ALA A 6 18.68 -5.17 -0.18
CA ALA A 6 19.68 -5.42 -1.20
C ALA A 6 19.84 -6.93 -1.48
N GLY A 7 19.32 -7.39 -2.63
CA GLY A 7 19.40 -8.78 -3.10
C GLY A 7 18.19 -9.67 -2.77
N ARG A 8 17.12 -9.14 -2.15
CA ARG A 8 15.87 -9.87 -1.91
C ARG A 8 14.66 -8.97 -2.12
N ALA A 9 13.57 -9.50 -2.67
CA ALA A 9 12.31 -8.78 -2.70
C ALA A 9 11.81 -8.54 -1.25
N PRO A 10 11.23 -7.37 -0.94
CA PRO A 10 10.57 -7.14 0.35
C PRO A 10 9.38 -8.10 0.52
N SER A 11 9.10 -8.49 1.77
CA SER A 11 7.86 -9.19 2.11
C SER A 11 6.66 -8.24 2.14
N LEU A 12 5.44 -8.77 2.25
CA LEU A 12 4.25 -7.94 2.45
C LEU A 12 4.32 -7.14 3.76
N ASP A 13 4.86 -7.74 4.84
CA ASP A 13 5.05 -7.05 6.12
C ASP A 13 6.07 -5.91 6.01
N ASP A 14 7.13 -6.10 5.22
CA ASP A 14 8.10 -5.04 4.91
C ASP A 14 7.43 -3.85 4.22
N LEU A 15 6.59 -4.13 3.21
CA LEU A 15 5.83 -3.11 2.49
C LEU A 15 4.81 -2.40 3.39
N ALA A 16 4.14 -3.14 4.28
CA ALA A 16 3.21 -2.56 5.25
C ALA A 16 3.94 -1.62 6.23
N ALA A 17 5.12 -2.01 6.72
CA ALA A 17 5.94 -1.16 7.57
C ALA A 17 6.41 0.13 6.85
N LEU A 18 6.73 0.03 5.56
CA LEU A 18 7.06 1.20 4.73
C LEU A 18 5.86 2.14 4.54
N ALA A 19 4.66 1.60 4.34
CA ALA A 19 3.43 2.40 4.22
C ALA A 19 3.15 3.18 5.52
N GLU A 20 3.23 2.51 6.68
CA GLU A 20 3.07 3.14 7.99
C GLU A 20 4.12 4.24 8.24
N ALA A 21 5.39 3.95 7.92
CA ALA A 21 6.46 4.93 8.05
C ALA A 21 6.24 6.16 7.16
N ALA A 22 5.78 5.95 5.91
CA ALA A 22 5.46 7.04 4.99
C ALA A 22 4.26 7.86 5.47
N PHE A 23 3.21 7.20 5.99
CA PHE A 23 2.03 7.86 6.53
C PHE A 23 2.35 8.69 7.77
N ALA A 24 3.19 8.18 8.67
CA ALA A 24 3.67 8.90 9.84
C ALA A 24 4.56 10.11 9.47
N ALA A 25 5.27 10.04 8.34
CA ALA A 25 6.14 11.09 7.84
C ALA A 25 5.43 12.16 7.01
N LEU A 26 4.10 12.06 6.82
CA LEU A 26 3.33 13.08 6.11
C LEU A 26 3.50 14.46 6.79
N PRO A 27 3.58 15.56 6.02
CA PRO A 27 3.60 16.89 6.60
C PRO A 27 2.37 17.12 7.50
N GLU A 28 2.57 17.80 8.63
CA GLU A 28 1.56 17.92 9.69
C GLU A 28 0.19 18.39 9.18
N GLY A 29 0.17 19.34 8.24
CA GLY A 29 -1.08 19.80 7.62
C GLY A 29 -1.87 18.68 6.93
N PHE A 30 -1.20 17.78 6.23
CA PHE A 30 -1.85 16.62 5.60
C PHE A 30 -2.20 15.56 6.64
N ARG A 31 -1.30 15.27 7.58
CA ARG A 31 -1.55 14.24 8.62
C ARG A 31 -2.74 14.60 9.50
N ASN A 32 -2.95 15.88 9.79
CA ASN A 32 -4.11 16.35 10.56
C ASN A 32 -5.44 16.23 9.78
N MET A 33 -5.37 16.21 8.45
CA MET A 33 -6.54 15.98 7.60
C MET A 33 -6.83 14.49 7.39
N THR A 34 -5.88 13.60 7.72
CA THR A 34 -6.08 12.16 7.62
C THR A 34 -6.65 11.59 8.93
N GLY A 35 -7.73 10.82 8.83
CA GLY A 35 -8.30 10.08 9.95
C GLY A 35 -7.47 8.84 10.32
N GLU A 36 -8.12 7.86 10.95
CA GLU A 36 -7.54 6.53 11.08
C GLU A 36 -7.60 5.85 9.70
N VAL A 37 -6.42 5.61 9.12
CA VAL A 37 -6.26 4.91 7.84
C VAL A 37 -5.60 3.58 8.13
N VAL A 38 -6.18 2.49 7.62
CA VAL A 38 -5.61 1.15 7.72
C VAL A 38 -4.99 0.79 6.39
N PHE A 39 -3.71 0.42 6.41
CA PHE A 39 -3.01 -0.11 5.24
C PHE A 39 -3.13 -1.63 5.22
N ARG A 40 -3.68 -2.17 4.13
CA ARG A 40 -3.63 -3.61 3.83
C ARG A 40 -2.78 -3.81 2.59
N VAL A 41 -1.77 -4.67 2.70
CA VAL A 41 -0.89 -5.03 1.60
C VAL A 41 -1.11 -6.50 1.28
N ASP A 42 -1.31 -6.78 0.00
CA ASP A 42 -1.49 -8.12 -0.54
C ASP A 42 -0.75 -8.19 -1.88
N ASP A 43 -0.49 -9.40 -2.38
CA ASP A 43 0.17 -9.57 -3.68
C ASP A 43 -0.68 -8.99 -4.81
N PHE A 44 -2.00 -9.18 -4.74
CA PHE A 44 -2.99 -8.64 -5.66
C PHE A 44 -4.31 -8.32 -4.94
N ALA A 45 -5.12 -7.45 -5.54
CA ALA A 45 -6.49 -7.24 -5.05
C ALA A 45 -7.35 -8.50 -5.20
N ALA A 46 -8.43 -8.58 -4.43
CA ALA A 46 -9.42 -9.64 -4.55
C ALA A 46 -10.04 -9.65 -5.97
N VAL A 47 -10.35 -10.84 -6.48
CA VAL A 47 -10.90 -11.01 -7.84
C VAL A 47 -12.19 -10.20 -8.02
N GLU A 48 -13.04 -10.18 -6.99
CA GLU A 48 -14.31 -9.44 -7.02
C GLU A 48 -14.08 -7.93 -7.20
N VAL A 49 -13.02 -7.38 -6.60
CA VAL A 49 -12.64 -5.97 -6.76
C VAL A 49 -12.14 -5.69 -8.17
N LEU A 50 -11.31 -6.58 -8.73
CA LEU A 50 -10.80 -6.44 -10.10
C LEU A 50 -11.94 -6.50 -11.13
N ASP A 51 -12.87 -7.44 -10.96
CA ASP A 51 -14.05 -7.60 -11.81
C ASP A 51 -14.97 -6.37 -11.74
N GLU A 52 -15.22 -5.83 -10.54
CA GLU A 52 -16.02 -4.62 -10.35
C GLU A 52 -15.41 -3.38 -11.03
N LEU A 53 -14.07 -3.31 -11.07
CA LEU A 53 -13.34 -2.23 -11.74
C LEU A 53 -13.10 -2.49 -13.24
N GLY A 54 -13.43 -3.69 -13.74
CA GLY A 54 -13.19 -4.10 -15.12
C GLY A 54 -11.70 -4.24 -15.47
N ILE A 55 -10.87 -4.63 -14.49
CA ILE A 55 -9.42 -4.77 -14.63
C ILE A 55 -9.10 -6.23 -14.96
N GLU A 56 -8.55 -6.48 -16.14
CA GLU A 56 -8.21 -7.84 -16.61
C GLU A 56 -6.82 -8.30 -16.15
N ASP A 57 -5.86 -7.37 -16.07
CA ASP A 57 -4.52 -7.63 -15.55
C ASP A 57 -4.38 -7.06 -14.14
N ALA A 58 -4.19 -7.95 -13.15
CA ALA A 58 -4.07 -7.57 -11.75
C ALA A 58 -2.92 -6.59 -11.46
N PHE A 59 -1.90 -6.52 -12.34
CA PHE A 59 -0.81 -5.54 -12.21
C PHE A 59 -1.22 -4.10 -12.55
N GLU A 60 -2.38 -3.88 -13.18
CA GLU A 60 -2.88 -2.53 -13.49
C GLU A 60 -3.43 -1.82 -12.26
N LEU A 61 -3.83 -2.56 -11.21
CA LEU A 61 -4.28 -1.99 -9.94
C LEU A 61 -3.12 -1.89 -8.95
N THR A 62 -2.51 -0.71 -8.86
CA THR A 62 -1.37 -0.46 -7.95
C THR A 62 -1.76 0.04 -6.56
N GLY A 63 -3.04 0.38 -6.36
CA GLY A 63 -3.57 0.81 -5.08
C GLY A 63 -5.06 1.10 -5.13
N LEU A 64 -5.75 0.84 -4.02
CA LEU A 64 -7.17 1.08 -3.86
C LEU A 64 -7.40 1.88 -2.57
N TYR A 65 -8.17 2.96 -2.68
CA TYR A 65 -8.71 3.67 -1.51
C TYR A 65 -10.19 3.30 -1.34
N GLN A 66 -10.56 2.89 -0.14
CA GLN A 66 -11.94 2.55 0.23
C GLN A 66 -12.30 3.28 1.53
N GLY A 67 -13.46 3.93 1.56
CA GLY A 67 -13.99 4.68 2.70
C GLY A 67 -15.50 4.57 2.78
#